data_AF-A0A3A9XZ64-F1
#
_entry.id   AF-A0A3A9XZ64-F1
#
_cell.length_a   1.000
_cell.length_b   1.000
_cell.length_c   1.000
_cell.angle_alpha   90.00
_cell.angle_beta   90.00
_cell.angle_gamma   90.00
#
_symmetry.space_group_name_H-M   'P 1'
#
loop_
_entity.id
_entity.type
_entity.pdbx_description
1 polymer ?
#
loop_
_entity_poly.entity_id
_entity_poly.type
_entity_poly.pdbx_seq_one_letter_code
_entity_poly.pdbx_strand_id
1 'polypeptide(L)'
;MAIRSVAAGPRHSATWLSPLLVLLGTIVVAFLLISPIRIGPGDHEKYASCGNALSMDLSPWANAPNSEDKRYYWEMAHRICTTERIDRVAQAVGALSATLLISAVVVVRRQLRSRSASEPER
;
A
#
# COMPACT_ATOMS: atom_id res chain seq x y z
N MET A 1 53.44 -24.56 -9.25
CA MET A 1 52.41 -24.26 -8.22
C MET A 1 51.27 -23.54 -8.93
N ALA A 2 50.14 -24.22 -9.18
CA ALA A 2 49.05 -23.67 -9.97
C ALA A 2 47.98 -23.06 -9.04
N ILE A 3 47.79 -21.75 -9.11
CA ILE A 3 46.73 -21.06 -8.37
C ILE A 3 45.43 -21.28 -9.15
N ARG A 4 44.54 -22.12 -8.62
CA ARG A 4 43.18 -22.29 -9.14
C ARG A 4 42.45 -20.97 -8.97
N SER A 5 42.23 -20.24 -10.05
CA SER A 5 41.28 -19.14 -10.09
C SER A 5 39.88 -19.69 -9.87
N VAL A 6 39.33 -19.45 -8.68
CA VAL A 6 37.91 -19.70 -8.42
C VAL A 6 37.13 -18.67 -9.23
N ALA A 7 36.58 -19.10 -10.36
CA ALA A 7 35.69 -18.29 -11.17
C ALA A 7 34.49 -17.87 -10.30
N ALA A 8 34.41 -16.57 -10.01
CA ALA A 8 33.25 -15.98 -9.37
C ALA A 8 32.05 -16.12 -10.31
N GLY A 9 31.20 -17.12 -10.03
CA GLY A 9 29.97 -17.34 -10.79
C GLY A 9 29.10 -16.08 -10.81
N PRO A 10 28.37 -15.83 -11.91
CA PRO A 10 27.57 -14.63 -12.07
C PRO A 10 26.47 -14.59 -11.00
N ARG A 11 26.52 -13.57 -10.13
CA ARG A 11 25.51 -13.27 -9.12
C ARG A 11 24.20 -12.76 -9.76
N HIS A 12 23.48 -13.63 -10.46
CA HIS A 12 22.19 -13.31 -11.11
C HIS A 12 20.98 -13.33 -10.17
N SER A 13 21.12 -13.79 -8.93
CA SER A 13 20.01 -13.90 -7.98
C SER A 13 19.62 -12.57 -7.31
N ALA A 14 20.48 -11.56 -7.33
CA ALA A 14 20.26 -10.33 -6.56
C ALA A 14 19.44 -9.26 -7.31
N THR A 15 19.44 -9.25 -8.65
CA THR A 15 18.69 -8.29 -9.48
C THR A 15 17.17 -8.44 -9.37
N TRP A 16 16.68 -9.59 -8.90
CA TRP A 16 15.25 -9.90 -8.83
C TRP A 16 14.53 -9.38 -7.57
N LEU A 17 15.25 -9.10 -6.48
CA LEU A 17 14.64 -8.69 -5.20
C LEU A 17 14.05 -7.28 -5.21
N SER A 18 14.63 -6.35 -6.00
CA SER A 18 14.12 -4.98 -6.13
C SER A 18 12.74 -4.91 -6.80
N PRO A 19 12.52 -5.55 -7.98
CA PRO A 19 11.20 -5.55 -8.59
C PRO A 19 10.16 -6.30 -7.74
N LEU A 20 10.57 -7.33 -7.00
CA LEU A 20 9.67 -8.09 -6.11
C LEU A 20 9.17 -7.26 -4.92
N LEU A 21 10.04 -6.43 -4.31
CA LEU A 21 9.64 -5.50 -3.23
C LEU A 21 8.68 -4.43 -3.74
N VAL A 22 8.95 -3.88 -4.92
CA VAL A 22 8.06 -2.89 -5.55
C VAL A 22 6.71 -3.54 -5.88
N LEU A 23 6.71 -4.75 -6.45
CA LEU A 23 5.50 -5.52 -6.75
C LEU A 23 4.68 -5.81 -5.48
N LEU A 24 5.33 -6.23 -4.39
CA LEU A 24 4.65 -6.49 -3.13
C LEU A 24 4.03 -5.20 -2.58
N GLY A 25 4.78 -4.09 -2.61
CA GLY A 25 4.28 -2.78 -2.18
C GLY A 25 3.10 -2.30 -3.02
N THR A 26 3.14 -2.47 -4.34
CA THR A 26 2.01 -2.11 -5.22
C THR A 26 0.79 -2.99 -4.96
N ILE A 27 0.95 -4.29 -4.70
CA ILE A 27 -0.15 -5.18 -4.32
C ILE A 27 -0.80 -4.73 -3.02
N VAL A 28 0.00 -4.39 -2.00
CA VAL A 28 -0.52 -3.89 -0.71
C VAL A 28 -1.31 -2.60 -0.92
N VAL A 29 -0.80 -1.67 -1.73
CA VAL A 29 -1.47 -0.40 -2.02
C VAL A 29 -2.76 -0.62 -2.80
N ALA A 30 -2.75 -1.48 -3.82
CA ALA A 30 -3.96 -1.84 -4.56
C ALA A 30 -5.01 -2.47 -3.63
N PHE A 31 -4.58 -3.35 -2.71
CA PHE A 31 -5.46 -3.97 -1.73
C PHE A 31 -6.09 -2.94 -0.80
N LEU A 32 -5.29 -2.00 -0.27
CA LEU A 32 -5.80 -0.91 0.59
C LEU A 32 -6.84 -0.04 -0.13
N LEU A 33 -6.61 0.26 -1.41
CA LEU A 33 -7.50 1.12 -2.20
C LEU A 33 -8.82 0.42 -2.59
N ILE A 34 -8.76 -0.88 -2.89
CA ILE A 34 -9.92 -1.67 -3.34
C ILE A 34 -10.73 -2.20 -2.15
N SER A 35 -10.10 -2.38 -0.98
CA SER A 35 -10.75 -2.94 0.19
C SER A 35 -11.99 -2.11 0.59
N PRO A 36 -13.14 -2.77 0.81
CA PRO A 36 -14.36 -2.05 1.15
C PRO A 36 -14.26 -1.46 2.56
N ILE A 37 -14.69 -0.21 2.69
CA ILE A 37 -14.84 0.48 3.95
C ILE A 37 -16.19 0.05 4.54
N ARG A 38 -16.12 -0.59 5.70
CA ARG A 38 -17.29 -1.04 6.46
C ARG A 38 -17.31 -0.31 7.80
N ILE A 39 -18.43 0.32 8.12
CA ILE A 39 -18.66 0.97 9.40
C ILE A 39 -19.52 0.02 10.26
N GLY A 40 -19.15 -0.21 11.53
CA GLY A 40 -19.98 -0.96 12.48
C GLY A 40 -19.48 -0.84 13.92
N PRO A 41 -20.34 -0.44 14.87
CA PRO A 41 -21.02 -1.43 15.72
C PRO A 41 -22.49 -1.06 16.01
N GLY A 42 -23.43 -1.77 15.37
CA GLY A 42 -24.87 -1.65 15.66
C GLY A 42 -25.70 -2.63 14.82
N ASP A 43 -26.64 -3.34 15.44
CA ASP A 43 -27.34 -4.53 14.88
C ASP A 43 -28.17 -4.24 13.61
N HIS A 44 -28.46 -2.98 13.31
CA HIS A 44 -29.21 -2.57 12.12
C HIS A 44 -28.35 -2.03 10.97
N GLU A 45 -27.03 -1.85 11.19
CA GLU A 45 -26.11 -1.20 10.23
C GLU A 45 -24.97 -2.12 9.76
N LYS A 46 -24.96 -3.39 10.19
CA LYS A 46 -23.86 -4.37 10.01
C LYS A 46 -23.40 -4.63 8.57
N TYR A 47 -24.08 -4.10 7.56
CA TYR A 47 -23.76 -4.32 6.15
C TYR A 47 -23.72 -3.03 5.31
N ALA A 48 -23.81 -1.85 5.94
CA ALA A 48 -23.71 -0.60 5.20
C ALA A 48 -22.24 -0.37 4.80
N SER A 49 -21.91 -0.77 3.57
CA SER A 49 -20.60 -0.50 2.99
C SER A 49 -20.60 0.91 2.41
N CYS A 50 -19.58 1.69 2.74
CA CYS A 50 -19.33 3.02 2.16
C CYS A 50 -18.74 2.95 0.74
N GLY A 51 -18.60 1.75 0.15
CA GLY A 51 -17.76 1.51 -1.01
C GLY A 51 -16.30 1.30 -0.61
N ASN A 52 -15.36 1.78 -1.42
CA ASN A 52 -13.91 1.64 -1.23
C ASN A 52 -13.21 3.00 -1.29
N ALA A 53 -11.88 3.03 -1.28
CA ALA A 53 -11.14 4.30 -1.29
C ALA A 53 -11.28 5.08 -2.62
N LEU A 54 -11.78 4.45 -3.69
CA LEU A 54 -11.90 5.02 -5.03
C LEU A 54 -13.35 5.44 -5.34
N SER A 55 -14.34 4.63 -4.94
CA SER A 55 -15.75 4.84 -5.18
C SER A 55 -16.52 4.83 -3.87
N MET A 56 -17.28 5.89 -3.64
CA MET A 56 -18.16 6.02 -2.48
C MET A 56 -19.58 5.55 -2.85
N ASP A 57 -20.16 4.66 -2.06
CA ASP A 57 -21.55 4.24 -2.18
C ASP A 57 -22.30 4.60 -0.91
N LEU A 58 -23.33 5.46 -1.05
CA LEU A 58 -24.20 5.90 0.04
C LEU A 58 -25.64 5.42 -0.15
N SER A 59 -25.90 4.53 -1.11
CA SER A 59 -27.23 3.97 -1.40
C SER A 59 -27.93 3.38 -0.17
N PRO A 60 -27.23 2.72 0.79
CA PRO A 60 -27.87 2.20 2.00
C PRO A 60 -28.54 3.27 2.87
N TRP A 61 -28.00 4.50 2.88
CA TRP A 61 -28.51 5.62 3.69
C TRP A 61 -29.51 6.51 2.93
N ALA A 62 -29.77 6.24 1.65
CA ALA A 62 -30.67 7.02 0.81
C ALA A 62 -32.17 6.73 1.07
N ASN A 63 -32.49 5.61 1.74
CA ASN A 63 -33.85 5.09 1.92
C ASN A 63 -34.46 5.40 3.31
N ALA A 64 -33.96 6.42 4.02
CA ALA A 64 -34.53 6.82 5.30
C ALA A 64 -36.00 7.29 5.14
N PRO A 65 -36.92 6.90 6.04
CA PRO A 65 -38.36 7.06 5.88
C PRO A 65 -38.88 8.51 5.95
N ASN A 66 -38.15 9.43 6.60
CA ASN A 66 -38.51 10.84 6.73
C ASN A 66 -37.50 11.74 5.99
N SER A 67 -37.98 12.81 5.33
CA SER A 67 -37.13 13.70 4.50
C SER A 67 -36.13 14.55 5.29
N GLU A 68 -36.47 14.99 6.51
CA GLU A 68 -35.54 15.74 7.35
C GLU A 68 -34.47 14.84 7.98
N ASP A 69 -34.89 13.70 8.52
CA ASP A 69 -33.98 12.68 9.05
C ASP A 69 -33.04 12.15 7.96
N LYS A 70 -33.54 11.98 6.73
CA LYS A 70 -32.75 11.54 5.58
C LYS A 70 -31.54 12.43 5.35
N ARG A 71 -31.69 13.75 5.40
CA ARG A 71 -30.57 14.67 5.18
C ARG A 71 -29.53 14.56 6.29
N TYR A 72 -29.99 14.49 7.54
CA TYR A 72 -29.11 14.34 8.70
C TYR A 72 -28.30 13.02 8.65
N TYR A 73 -28.96 11.89 8.42
CA TYR A 73 -28.28 10.58 8.33
C TYR A 73 -27.37 10.48 7.11
N TRP A 74 -27.75 11.09 5.99
CA TRP A 74 -26.91 11.10 4.79
C TRP A 74 -25.65 11.95 4.98
N GLU A 75 -25.75 13.15 5.56
CA GLU A 75 -24.60 14.00 5.87
C GLU A 75 -23.67 13.34 6.90
N MET A 76 -24.23 12.68 7.91
CA MET A 76 -23.48 11.91 8.91
C MET A 76 -22.71 10.75 8.25
N ALA A 77 -23.40 9.93 7.44
CA ALA A 77 -22.78 8.82 6.71
C ALA A 77 -21.69 9.32 5.76
N HIS A 78 -21.97 10.39 5.02
CA HIS A 78 -21.00 11.02 4.13
C HIS A 78 -19.73 11.44 4.88
N ARG A 79 -19.87 12.09 6.03
CA ARG A 79 -18.73 12.53 6.85
C ARG A 79 -17.89 11.35 7.33
N ILE A 80 -18.51 10.32 7.90
CA ILE A 80 -17.79 9.16 8.43
C ILE A 80 -17.12 8.37 7.30
N CYS A 81 -17.84 8.08 6.22
CA CYS A 81 -17.28 7.39 5.05
C CYS A 81 -16.11 8.17 4.43
N THR A 82 -16.17 9.51 4.41
CA THR A 82 -15.09 10.36 3.89
C THR A 82 -13.86 10.32 4.80
N THR A 83 -14.03 10.34 6.12
CA THR A 83 -12.92 10.23 7.07
C THR A 83 -12.19 8.90 6.91
N GLU A 84 -12.92 7.78 6.87
CA GLU A 84 -12.34 6.45 6.66
C GLU A 84 -11.61 6.34 5.31
N ARG A 85 -12.19 6.96 4.27
CA ARG A 85 -11.55 7.01 2.95
C ARG A 85 -10.23 7.75 2.98
N ILE A 86 -10.17 8.91 3.65
CA ILE A 86 -8.95 9.70 3.79
C ILE A 86 -7.89 8.88 4.54
N ASP A 87 -8.27 8.16 5.60
CA ASP A 87 -7.34 7.30 6.34
C ASP A 87 -6.76 6.20 5.46
N ARG A 88 -7.59 5.52 4.65
CA ARG A 88 -7.11 4.50 3.69
C ARG A 88 -6.16 5.07 2.64
N VAL A 89 -6.45 6.26 2.12
CA VAL A 89 -5.56 6.95 1.18
C VAL A 89 -4.25 7.33 1.86
N ALA A 90 -4.29 7.84 3.09
CA ALA A 90 -3.09 8.17 3.86
C ALA A 90 -2.23 6.92 4.15
N GLN A 91 -2.86 5.81 4.53
CA GLN A 91 -2.18 4.51 4.69
C GLN A 91 -1.52 4.06 3.38
N ALA A 92 -2.22 4.18 2.24
CA ALA A 92 -1.68 3.82 0.93
C ALA A 92 -0.48 4.70 0.54
N VAL A 93 -0.56 6.02 0.73
CA VAL A 93 0.56 6.95 0.48
C VAL A 93 1.74 6.66 1.40
N GLY A 94 1.48 6.34 2.67
CA GLY A 94 2.50 5.92 3.62
C GLY A 94 3.21 4.64 3.17
N ALA A 95 2.45 3.62 2.76
CA ALA A 95 2.99 2.36 2.27
C ALA A 95 3.82 2.54 0.98
N LEU A 96 3.35 3.36 0.03
CA LEU A 96 4.11 3.72 -1.17
C LEU A 96 5.43 4.41 -0.81
N SER A 97 5.37 5.42 0.04
CA SER A 97 6.56 6.19 0.46
C SER A 97 7.59 5.30 1.14
N ALA A 98 7.17 4.43 2.06
CA ALA A 98 8.04 3.47 2.72
C ALA A 98 8.67 2.48 1.73
N THR A 99 7.89 1.96 0.78
CA THR A 99 8.38 1.04 -0.25
C THR A 99 9.45 1.69 -1.13
N LEU A 100 9.23 2.95 -1.54
CA LEU A 100 10.20 3.71 -2.34
C LEU A 100 11.48 4.00 -1.55
N LEU A 101 11.36 4.38 -0.27
CA LEU A 101 12.52 4.62 0.58
C LEU A 101 13.34 3.34 0.80
N ILE A 102 12.68 2.22 1.12
CA ILE A 102 13.37 0.93 1.32
C ILE A 102 14.06 0.50 0.03
N SER A 103 13.38 0.60 -1.12
CA SER A 103 13.98 0.22 -2.41
C SER A 103 15.18 1.11 -2.76
N ALA A 104 15.10 2.43 -2.54
CA ALA A 104 16.21 3.35 -2.73
C ALA A 104 17.41 3.00 -1.83
N VAL A 105 17.18 2.76 -0.53
CA VAL A 105 18.25 2.36 0.41
C VAL A 105 18.90 1.04 0.00
N VAL A 106 18.11 0.06 -0.43
CA VAL A 106 18.64 -1.23 -0.92
C VAL A 106 19.51 -1.05 -2.15
N VAL A 107 19.08 -0.22 -3.11
CA VAL A 107 19.86 0.09 -4.32
C VAL A 107 21.17 0.79 -3.97
N VAL A 108 21.12 1.83 -3.14
CA VAL A 108 22.31 2.60 -2.73
C VAL A 108 23.30 1.72 -1.96
N ARG A 109 22.84 0.93 -0.99
CA ARG A 109 23.71 0.01 -0.23
C ARG A 109 24.37 -1.03 -1.13
N ARG A 110 23.69 -1.48 -2.19
CA ARG A 110 24.27 -2.40 -3.16
C ARG A 110 25.34 -1.73 -4.02
N GLN A 111 25.09 -0.51 -4.51
CA GLN A 111 26.10 0.24 -5.26
C GLN A 111 27.36 0.47 -4.44
N LEU A 112 27.21 0.83 -3.16
CA LEU A 112 28.34 1.01 -2.24
C LEU A 112 29.12 -0.31 -2.03
N ARG A 113 28.43 -1.43 -1.75
CA ARG A 113 29.09 -2.74 -1.63
C ARG A 113 29.81 -3.18 -2.90
N SER A 114 29.22 -2.94 -4.06
CA SER A 114 29.84 -3.25 -5.34
C SER A 114 31.10 -2.42 -5.59
N ARG A 115 31.10 -1.13 -5.22
CA ARG A 115 32.28 -0.26 -5.30
C ARG A 115 33.41 -0.71 -4.37
N SER A 116 33.11 -1.02 -3.11
CA SER A 116 34.12 -1.51 -2.16
C SER A 116 34.71 -2.86 -2.57
N ALA A 117 33.96 -3.71 -3.28
CA ALA A 117 34.48 -4.97 -3.80
C ALA A 117 35.33 -4.80 -5.09
N SER A 118 35.24 -3.66 -5.76
CA SER A 118 36.00 -3.36 -6.98
C SER A 118 37.29 -2.58 -6.74
N GLU A 119 37.63 -2.25 -5.49
CA GLU A 119 38.88 -1.60 -5.12
C GLU A 119 39.91 -2.70 -4.78
N PRO A 120 40.82 -3.09 -5.71
CA PRO A 120 41.83 -4.08 -5.41
C PRO A 120 42.94 -3.40 -4.61
N GLU A 121 43.42 -4.07 -3.56
CA GLU A 121 44.65 -3.75 -2.85
C GLU A 121 45.74 -3.29 -3.82
N ARG A 122 46.23 -2.06 -3.60
CA ARG A 122 47.39 -1.49 -4.29
C ARG A 122 48.52 -1.34 -3.29
#